data_AF-E3S1T2-F1
#
_entry.id   AF-E3S1T2-F1
#
_cell.length_a   1.000
_cell.length_b   1.000
_cell.length_c   1.000
_cell.angle_alpha   90.00
_cell.angle_beta   90.00
_cell.angle_gamma   90.00
#
_symmetry.space_group_name_H-M   'P 1'
#
loop_
_entity.id
_entity.type
_entity.pdbx_description
1 polymer ?
#
loop_
_entity_poly.entity_id
_entity_poly.type
_entity_poly.pdbx_seq_one_letter_code
_entity_poly.pdbx_strand_id
1 'polypeptide(L)' 'MVHARQPDLSYVRIIGSRAYVLIKNRRDRPARAKLQERALMGWLVGMEATNIYKIWIPQSNRVITSRDLL' A
#
# COMPACT_ATOMS: atom_id res chain seq x y z
N MET A 1 8.79 -32.86 -10.19
CA MET A 1 9.34 -31.81 -9.31
C MET A 1 9.44 -30.51 -10.11
N VAL A 2 8.71 -29.46 -9.72
CA VAL A 2 8.70 -28.18 -10.43
C VAL A 2 9.96 -27.39 -10.02
N HIS A 3 11.07 -27.64 -10.71
CA HIS A 3 12.34 -26.91 -10.54
C HIS A 3 12.74 -26.09 -11.78
N ALA A 4 11.92 -26.07 -12.83
CA ALA A 4 12.31 -25.47 -14.11
C ALA A 4 11.98 -23.97 -14.25
N ARG A 5 11.15 -23.40 -13.36
CA ARG A 5 10.76 -21.98 -13.42
C ARG A 5 10.90 -21.33 -12.05
N GLN A 6 11.73 -20.29 -11.97
CA GLN A 6 11.85 -19.48 -10.77
C GLN A 6 10.49 -18.83 -10.44
N PRO A 7 10.11 -18.74 -9.15
CA PRO A 7 8.91 -18.05 -8.75
C PRO A 7 9.02 -16.57 -9.10
N ASP A 8 7.92 -15.97 -9.57
CA ASP A 8 7.87 -14.53 -9.80
C ASP A 8 7.76 -13.80 -8.46
N LEU A 9 8.82 -13.06 -8.11
CA LEU A 9 8.90 -12.28 -6.87
C LEU A 9 8.65 -10.79 -7.09
N SER A 10 8.21 -10.36 -8.28
CA SER A 10 8.05 -8.94 -8.65
C SER A 10 7.14 -8.16 -7.69
N TYR A 11 6.17 -8.85 -7.08
CA TYR A 11 5.18 -8.29 -6.17
C TYR A 11 5.48 -8.58 -4.68
N VAL A 12 6.59 -9.25 -4.38
CA VAL A 12 7.00 -9.45 -3.00
C VAL A 12 7.64 -8.16 -2.49
N ARG A 13 7.23 -7.75 -1.30
CA ARG A 13 7.71 -6.56 -0.60
C ARG A 13 8.01 -6.92 0.85
N ILE A 14 8.94 -6.20 1.45
CA ILE A 14 9.40 -6.46 2.83
C ILE A 14 8.31 -6.00 3.80
N ILE A 15 7.79 -6.91 4.63
CA ILE A 15 6.86 -6.54 5.70
C ILE A 15 7.55 -5.57 6.66
N GLY A 16 6.83 -4.52 7.06
CA GLY A 16 7.36 -3.40 7.84
C GLY A 16 7.99 -2.30 7.00
N SER A 17 8.08 -2.42 5.67
CA SER A 17 8.54 -1.32 4.83
C SER A 17 7.55 -0.16 4.83
N ARG A 18 8.07 1.06 4.71
CA ARG A 18 7.25 2.26 4.49
C ARG A 18 6.54 2.15 3.14
N ALA A 19 5.28 2.56 3.11
CA ALA A 19 4.41 2.50 1.94
C ALA A 19 3.61 3.80 1.81
N TYR A 20 3.42 4.27 0.57
CA TYR A 20 2.57 5.42 0.29
C TYR A 20 1.37 5.00 -0.55
N VAL A 21 0.17 5.25 -0.05
CA VAL A 21 -1.09 4.87 -0.70
C VAL A 21 -1.78 6.10 -1.23
N LEU A 22 -1.96 6.17 -2.55
CA LEU A 22 -2.67 7.28 -3.19
C LEU A 22 -4.12 7.38 -2.69
N ILE A 23 -4.52 8.57 -2.24
CA ILE A 23 -5.90 8.88 -1.86
C ILE A 23 -6.72 9.03 -3.14
N LYS A 24 -7.53 8.03 -3.50
CA LYS A 24 -8.34 8.04 -4.73
C LYS A 24 -9.56 8.97 -4.62
N ASN A 25 -10.13 9.13 -3.42
CA ASN A 25 -11.32 9.94 -3.20
C ASN A 25 -10.99 11.32 -2.67
N ARG A 26 -11.50 12.36 -3.34
CA ARG A 26 -11.37 13.75 -2.86
C ARG A 26 -12.09 14.03 -1.54
N ARG A 27 -13.07 13.20 -1.15
CA ARG A 27 -13.79 13.33 0.14
C ARG A 27 -12.93 12.92 1.33
N ASP A 28 -12.00 11.99 1.12
CA ASP A 28 -11.02 11.56 2.13
C ASP A 28 -9.81 12.50 2.18
N ARG A 29 -9.82 13.54 1.33
CA ARG A 29 -8.83 14.62 1.33
C ARG A 29 -9.31 15.73 2.26
N PRO A 30 -8.47 16.26 3.15
CA PRO A 30 -8.83 17.44 3.94
C PRO A 30 -9.22 18.61 3.00
N ALA A 31 -10.34 19.27 3.29
CA ALA A 31 -11.08 20.11 2.35
C ALA A 31 -10.37 21.40 1.86
N ARG A 32 -9.12 21.68 2.23
CA ARG A 32 -8.45 22.96 1.94
C ARG A 32 -6.93 22.84 1.77
N ALA A 33 -6.46 22.09 0.78
CA ALA A 33 -5.02 22.06 0.54
C ALA A 33 -4.64 21.85 -0.92
N LYS A 34 -4.35 22.96 -1.60
CA LYS A 34 -3.62 22.98 -2.88
C LYS A 34 -2.21 22.36 -2.77
N LEU A 35 -1.70 22.16 -1.55
CA LEU A 35 -0.35 21.66 -1.21
C LEU A 35 -0.30 20.34 -0.42
N GLN A 36 -1.43 19.66 -0.15
CA GLN A 36 -1.40 18.44 0.68
C GLN A 36 -0.97 17.19 -0.09
N GLU A 37 -0.23 16.35 0.62
CA GLU A 37 0.13 14.97 0.25
C GLU A 37 -1.06 14.26 -0.39
N ARG A 38 -0.85 13.75 -1.61
CA ARG A 38 -1.87 12.99 -2.35
C ARG A 38 -1.90 11.53 -1.91
N ALA A 39 -1.04 11.14 -0.99
CA ALA A 39 -0.87 9.79 -0.51
C ALA A 39 -0.87 9.73 1.02
N LEU A 40 -1.41 8.65 1.57
CA LEU A 40 -1.30 8.29 2.97
C LEU A 40 -0.02 7.49 3.17
N MET A 41 0.80 7.92 4.10
CA MET A 41 1.97 7.17 4.54
C MET A 41 1.56 6.10 5.55
N GLY A 42 2.12 4.90 5.41
CA GLY A 42 1.91 3.80 6.34
C GLY A 42 3.01 2.74 6.25
N TRP A 43 2.73 1.58 6.82
CA TRP A 43 3.63 0.43 6.82
C TRP A 43 2.95 -0.79 6.22
N LEU A 44 3.68 -1.51 5.38
CA LEU A 44 3.23 -2.78 4.83
C LEU A 44 3.14 -3.80 5.96
N VAL A 45 1.95 -4.38 6.17
CA VAL A 45 1.71 -5.38 7.23
C VAL A 45 1.35 -6.75 6.66
N GLY A 46 1.05 -6.85 5.37
CA GLY A 46 0.73 -8.12 4.73
C GLY A 46 0.33 -7.98 3.27
N MET A 47 -0.09 -9.09 2.67
CA MET A 47 -0.59 -9.15 1.30
C MET A 47 -1.74 -10.17 1.24
N GLU A 48 -2.81 -9.87 0.51
CA GLU A 48 -3.95 -10.79 0.33
C GLU A 48 -3.83 -11.63 -0.93
N ALA A 49 -3.24 -11.08 -1.98
CA ALA A 49 -3.05 -11.72 -3.27
C ALA A 49 -1.91 -11.04 -4.04
N THR A 50 -1.62 -11.51 -5.25
CA THR A 50 -0.65 -10.90 -6.15
C THR A 50 -0.96 -9.41 -6.32
N ASN A 51 -0.02 -8.56 -5.91
CA ASN A 51 -0.13 -7.10 -5.99
C ASN A 51 -1.32 -6.51 -5.19
N ILE A 52 -1.77 -7.16 -4.10
CA ILE A 52 -2.81 -6.65 -3.20
C ILE A 52 -2.28 -6.60 -1.77
N TYR A 53 -1.87 -5.42 -1.32
CA TYR A 53 -1.15 -5.19 -0.07
C TYR A 53 -2.03 -4.66 1.05
N LYS A 54 -1.81 -5.14 2.27
CA LYS A 54 -2.37 -4.61 3.51
C LYS A 54 -1.41 -3.61 4.12
N ILE A 55 -1.88 -2.39 4.33
CA ILE A 55 -1.04 -1.29 4.82
C ILE A 55 -1.71 -0.70 6.05
N TRP A 56 -0.98 -0.63 7.15
CA TRP A 56 -1.44 0.07 8.35
C TRP A 56 -1.13 1.56 8.23
N ILE A 57 -2.16 2.39 8.37
CA ILE A 57 -2.08 3.84 8.35
C ILE A 57 -2.17 4.35 9.80
N PRO A 58 -1.11 4.97 10.36
CA PRO A 58 -1.09 5.43 11.75
C PRO A 58 -2.10 6.54 12.01
N GLN A 59 -2.29 7.44 11.05
CA GLN A 59 -3.12 8.64 11.17
C GLN A 59 -4.59 8.31 11.44
N SER A 60 -5.06 7.17 10.90
CA SER A 60 -6.44 6.70 11.06
C SER A 60 -6.53 5.40 11.86
N ASN A 61 -5.40 4.89 12.35
CA ASN A 61 -5.24 3.59 13.01
C ASN A 61 -6.01 2.45 12.31
N ARG A 62 -5.87 2.36 10.99
CA ARG A 62 -6.61 1.41 10.15
C ARG A 62 -5.69 0.66 9.22
N VAL A 63 -6.03 -0.60 8.95
CA VAL A 63 -5.39 -1.38 7.89
C VAL A 63 -6.22 -1.25 6.63
N ILE A 64 -5.58 -0.89 5.52
CA ILE A 64 -6.23 -0.71 4.22
C ILE A 64 -5.69 -1.67 3.15
N THR A 65 -6.65 -2.03 2.30
CA THR A 65 -6.59 -2.59 0.94
C THR A 65 -5.89 -1.73 -0.13
N SER A 66 -4.65 -1.94 -0.58
CA SER A 66 -4.16 -1.23 -1.79
C SER A 66 -3.39 -2.12 -2.77
N ARG A 67 -3.61 -1.87 -4.07
CA ARG A 67 -2.81 -2.45 -5.16
C ARG A 67 -1.66 -1.55 -5.59
N ASP A 68 -1.89 -0.24 -5.49
CA ASP A 68 -0.93 0.76 -5.89
C ASP A 68 -0.14 1.16 -4.64
N LEU A 69 1.15 0.82 -4.65
CA LEU A 69 2.15 1.30 -3.71
C LEU A 69 3.07 2.26 -4.47
N LEU A 70 3.19 3.49 -3.97
CA LEU A 70 4.21 4.45 -4.39
C LEU A 70 5.45 4.34 -3.50
#